data_AF-A0A2I0QA84-F1
#
_entry.id   AF-A0A2I0QA84-F1
#
_cell.length_a   1.000
_cell.length_b   1.000
_cell.length_c   1.000
_cell.angle_alpha   90.00
_cell.angle_beta   90.00
_cell.angle_gamma   90.00
#
_symmetry.space_group_name_H-M   'P 1'
#
loop_
_entity.id
_entity.type
_entity.pdbx_description
1 polymer ?
#
loop_
_entity_poly.entity_id
_entity_poly.type
_entity_poly.pdbx_seq_one_letter_code
_entity_poly.pdbx_strand_id
1 'polypeptide(L)' 'MSIYILGIESSCDDTSAAVISDTSILSNVIAGQKVHSE' A
#
# COMPACT_ATOMS: atom_id res chain seq x y z
N MET A 1 -16.98 -16.61 -2.40
CA MET A 1 -16.49 -15.79 -1.27
C MET A 1 -15.19 -15.18 -1.72
N SER A 2 -15.10 -13.85 -1.79
CA SER A 2 -13.86 -13.19 -2.21
C SER A 2 -12.87 -13.10 -1.07
N ILE A 3 -11.59 -13.27 -1.41
CA ILE A 3 -10.48 -13.10 -0.47
C ILE A 3 -10.09 -11.63 -0.46
N TYR A 4 -9.93 -11.08 0.75
CA TYR A 4 -9.41 -9.73 0.94
C TYR A 4 -8.00 -9.80 1.51
N ILE A 5 -7.08 -9.09 0.85
CA ILE A 5 -5.67 -8.99 1.24
C ILE A 5 -5.37 -7.54 1.58
N LEU A 6 -4.72 -7.33 2.73
CA LEU A 6 -4.13 -6.05 3.12
C LEU A 6 -2.63 -6.09 2.84
N GLY A 7 -2.18 -5.30 1.87
CA GLY A 7 -0.75 -5.08 1.60
C GLY A 7 -0.25 -3.85 2.34
N ILE A 8 0.90 -3.95 3.01
CA ILE A 8 1.59 -2.83 3.66
C ILE A 8 3.05 -2.87 3.19
N GLU A 9 3.54 -1.75 2.68
CA GLU A 9 4.96 -1.56 2.33
C GLU A 9 5.51 -0.36 3.12
N SER A 10 6.62 -0.55 3.82
CA SER A 10 7.19 0.43 4.74
C SER A 10 8.73 0.47 4.74
N SER A 11 9.40 -0.19 3.80
CA SER A 11 10.86 -0.35 3.80
C SER A 11 11.62 0.69 2.97
N CYS A 12 10.94 1.39 2.06
CA CYS A 12 11.54 2.38 1.13
C CYS A 12 11.21 3.83 1.52
N ASP A 13 11.45 4.79 0.63
CA ASP A 13 11.14 6.23 0.80
C ASP A 13 9.64 6.52 0.86
N ASP A 14 8.81 5.59 0.40
CA ASP A 14 7.35 5.68 0.46
C ASP A 14 6.81 4.67 1.48
N THR A 15 5.74 5.04 2.17
CA THR A 15 4.90 4.10 2.92
C THR A 15 3.58 3.93 2.17
N SER A 16 3.11 2.69 1.98
CA SER A 16 1.85 2.45 1.28
C SER A 16 0.98 1.37 1.93
N ALA A 17 -0.32 1.47 1.67
CA ALA A 17 -1.31 0.48 2.08
C ALA A 17 -2.33 0.26 0.95
N ALA A 18 -2.62 -1.02 0.66
CA ALA A 18 -3.55 -1.42 -0.38
C ALA A 18 -4.54 -2.48 0.08
N VAL A 19 -5.78 -2.38 -0.40
CA VAL A 19 -6.83 -3.39 -0.23
C VAL A 19 -7.06 -4.08 -1.58
N ILE A 20 -6.88 -5.39 -1.59
CA ILE A 20 -7.01 -6.22 -2.79
C ILE A 20 -8.15 -7.21 -2.56
N SER A 21 -9.02 -7.37 -3.55
CA SER A 21 -10.04 -8.41 -3.59
C SER A 21 -9.76 -9.34 -4.75
N ASP A 22 -9.40 -10.58 -4.43
CA ASP A 22 -8.94 -11.60 -5.38
C ASP A 22 -7.79 -11.06 -6.26
N THR A 23 -8.06 -10.65 -7.51
CA THR A 23 -7.07 -10.09 -8.45
C THR A 23 -7.23 -8.59 -8.70
N SER A 24 -8.19 -7.95 -8.03
CA SER A 24 -8.54 -6.53 -8.22
C SER A 24 -8.05 -5.68 -7.06
N ILE A 25 -7.37 -4.57 -7.38
CA ILE A 25 -7.02 -3.55 -6.38
C ILE A 25 -8.26 -2.67 -6.16
N LEU A 26 -8.75 -2.62 -4.93
CA LEU A 26 -9.91 -1.80 -4.56
C LEU A 26 -9.49 -0.41 -4.08
N SER A 27 -8.36 -0.34 -3.38
CA SER A 27 -7.79 0.92 -2.90
C SER A 27 -6.27 0.78 -2.77
N ASN A 28 -5.58 1.87 -3.02
CA ASN A 28 -4.15 1.99 -2.79
C ASN A 28 -3.83 3.44 -2.41
N VAL A 29 -3.17 3.63 -1.27
CA VAL A 29 -2.73 4.94 -0.79
C VAL A 29 -1.24 4.88 -0.54
N ILE A 30 -0.52 5.89 -1.07
CA ILE A 30 0.92 6.05 -0.93
C ILE A 30 1.16 7.38 -0.24
N ALA A 31 1.97 7.37 0.81
CA ALA A 31 2.42 8.53 1.53
C ALA A 31 3.94 8.60 1.46
N GLY A 32 4.47 9.65 0.81
CA GLY A 32 5.91 9.87 0.75
C GLY A 32 6.49 10.21 2.11
N GLN A 33 7.67 9.68 2.40
CA GLN A 33 8.36 9.93 3.67
C GLN A 33 9.23 11.18 3.56
N LYS A 34 8.83 12.23 4.28
CA LYS A 34 9.64 13.47 4.39
C LYS A 34 11.01 13.25 5.05
N VAL A 35 11.19 12.15 5.78
CA VAL A 35 12.46 11.78 6.41
C VAL A 35 13.53 11.37 5.38
N HIS A 36 13.15 11.00 4.15
CA HIS A 36 14.06 10.74 3.03
C HIS A 36 14.01 11.83 1.95
N SER A 37 13.45 13.01 2.26
CA SER A 37 13.58 14.17 1.36
C SER A 37 15.00 14.75 1.44
N GLU A 38 15.72 14.76 0.32
CA GLU A 38 16.96 15.54 0.13
C GLU A 38 16.73 17.05 0.26
#